data_AF-A0A7W0JCA0-F1
#
_entry.id   AF-A0A7W0JCA0-F1
#
_cell.length_a   1.000
_cell.length_b   1.000
_cell.length_c   1.000
_cell.angle_alpha   90.00
_cell.angle_beta   90.00
_cell.angle_gamma   90.00
#
_symmetry.space_group_name_H-M   'P 1'
#
loop_
_entity.id
_entity.type
_entity.pdbx_description
1 polymer ?
#
loop_
_entity_poly.entity_id
_entity_poly.type
_entity_poly.pdbx_seq_one_letter_code
_entity_poly.pdbx_strand_id
1 'polypeptide(L)'
;MKLYKTYCRRYVTLIETMIALAILGLVASVIGINVSKAMQDQRFRTEVALVIDQLRLAQNLMLILNEDVKVHFKEVNGQIYYGLSFQCPLRSGWDKELTRKPQPLKAIRTVAFKGVGEEKAPGSLTLKFFSAGIVMSRGTLTLSTARGFNASETRYVNLPGYPHPIEGVTNEKSALNQQMQVTRSDEQLTQFIMPEIITKFQSNKSGVKEEPTPP
;
A
#
# COMPACT_ATOMS: atom_id res chain seq x y z
N MET A 1 42.57 -34.16 -54.46
CA MET A 1 41.99 -35.38 -53.86
C MET A 1 40.89 -34.96 -52.89
N LYS A 2 39.61 -35.00 -53.30
CA LYS A 2 38.46 -34.51 -52.52
C LYS A 2 37.81 -35.70 -51.79
N LEU A 3 37.93 -35.75 -50.47
CA LEU A 3 37.20 -36.69 -49.61
C LEU A 3 35.76 -36.20 -49.46
N TYR A 4 34.83 -36.82 -50.20
CA TYR A 4 33.40 -36.65 -49.96
C TYR A 4 33.05 -37.37 -48.66
N LYS A 5 32.72 -36.60 -47.62
CA LYS A 5 32.21 -37.10 -46.34
C LYS A 5 30.75 -37.51 -46.55
N THR A 6 30.52 -38.79 -46.80
CA THR A 6 29.18 -39.36 -46.97
C THR A 6 28.42 -39.25 -45.64
N TYR A 7 27.42 -38.36 -45.57
CA TYR A 7 26.51 -38.29 -44.45
C TYR A 7 25.59 -39.52 -44.46
N CYS A 8 25.85 -40.48 -43.56
CA CYS A 8 24.89 -41.55 -43.29
C CYS A 8 23.62 -40.93 -42.65
N ARG A 9 22.53 -40.85 -43.43
CA ARG A 9 21.19 -40.55 -42.89
C ARG A 9 20.75 -41.73 -42.01
N ARG A 10 20.93 -41.62 -40.69
CA ARG A 10 20.22 -42.48 -39.74
C ARG A 10 18.76 -42.06 -39.73
N TYR A 11 17.86 -43.00 -40.04
CA TYR A 11 16.43 -42.80 -39.86
C TYR A 11 16.16 -42.73 -38.35
N VAL A 12 15.75 -41.56 -37.87
CA VAL A 12 15.25 -41.42 -36.49
C VAL A 12 14.03 -42.32 -36.37
N THR A 13 14.05 -43.20 -35.37
CA THR A 13 12.94 -44.13 -35.18
C THR A 13 11.72 -43.37 -34.62
N LEU A 14 10.51 -43.81 -34.98
CA LEU A 14 9.28 -43.20 -34.47
C LEU A 14 9.22 -43.24 -32.92
N ILE A 15 9.81 -44.27 -32.32
CA ILE A 15 9.92 -44.38 -30.86
C ILE A 15 10.83 -43.29 -30.28
N GLU A 16 11.96 -43.01 -30.92
CA GLU A 16 12.90 -41.97 -30.47
C GLU A 16 12.29 -40.57 -30.52
N THR A 17 11.49 -40.26 -31.56
CA THR A 17 10.75 -38.99 -31.60
C THR A 17 9.66 -38.91 -30.55
N MET A 18 8.94 -40.00 -30.27
CA MET A 18 7.95 -40.04 -29.18
C MET A 18 8.57 -39.82 -27.81
N ILE A 19 9.71 -40.45 -27.52
CA ILE A 19 10.44 -40.27 -26.26
C ILE A 19 10.94 -38.82 -26.14
N ALA A 20 11.50 -38.26 -27.21
CA ALA A 20 11.96 -36.87 -27.22
C ALA A 20 10.81 -35.88 -26.94
N LEU A 21 9.64 -36.08 -27.57
CA LEU A 21 8.46 -35.26 -27.32
C LEU A 21 7.93 -35.40 -25.88
N ALA A 22 7.97 -36.61 -25.31
CA ALA A 22 7.56 -36.84 -23.93
C ALA A 22 8.46 -36.09 -22.93
N ILE A 23 9.78 -36.12 -23.14
CA ILE A 23 10.74 -35.38 -22.30
C ILE A 23 10.53 -33.87 -22.44
N LEU A 24 10.36 -33.37 -23.67
CA LEU A 24 10.09 -31.94 -23.90
C LEU A 24 8.78 -31.48 -23.24
N GLY A 25 7.74 -32.30 -23.29
CA GLY A 25 6.46 -32.02 -22.63
C GLY A 25 6.58 -31.92 -21.11
N LEU A 26 7.34 -32.81 -20.48
CA LEU A 26 7.61 -32.77 -19.04
C LEU A 26 8.36 -31.50 -18.64
N VAL A 27 9.43 -31.15 -19.38
CA VAL A 27 10.21 -29.93 -19.11
C VAL A 27 9.35 -28.68 -19.28
N ALA A 28 8.56 -28.61 -20.36
CA ALA A 28 7.65 -27.49 -20.61
C ALA A 28 6.60 -27.33 -19.51
N SER A 29 6.07 -28.44 -18.96
CA SER A 29 5.10 -28.41 -17.87
C SER A 29 5.67 -27.80 -16.59
N VAL A 30 6.88 -28.21 -16.18
CA VAL A 30 7.55 -27.67 -14.99
C VAL A 30 7.83 -26.17 -15.15
N ILE A 31 8.29 -25.74 -16.33
CA ILE A 31 8.52 -24.33 -16.63
C ILE A 31 7.20 -23.54 -16.55
N GLY A 32 6.12 -24.08 -17.12
CA GLY A 32 4.80 -23.43 -17.11
C GLY A 32 4.28 -23.15 -15.70
N ILE A 33 4.46 -24.08 -14.77
CA ILE A 33 4.07 -23.91 -13.36
C ILE A 33 4.85 -22.76 -12.70
N ASN A 34 6.17 -22.72 -12.90
CA ASN A 34 7.03 -21.70 -12.32
C ASN A 34 6.74 -20.31 -12.89
N VAL A 35 6.51 -20.20 -14.21
CA VAL A 35 6.15 -18.94 -14.86
C VAL A 35 4.80 -18.43 -14.36
N SER A 36 3.80 -19.32 -14.25
CA SER A 36 2.47 -18.95 -13.74
C SER A 36 2.56 -18.37 -12.31
N LYS A 37 3.32 -19.03 -11.44
CA LYS A 37 3.56 -18.56 -10.06
C LYS A 37 4.26 -17.20 -10.06
N ALA A 38 5.37 -17.05 -10.80
CA ALA A 38 6.10 -15.79 -10.89
C ALA A 38 5.23 -14.64 -11.42
N MET A 39 4.38 -14.91 -12.41
CA MET A 39 3.44 -13.92 -12.93
C MET A 39 2.39 -13.50 -11.89
N GLN A 40 1.91 -14.44 -11.06
CA GLN A 40 0.96 -14.13 -9.98
C GLN A 40 1.61 -13.26 -8.91
N ASP A 41 2.81 -13.62 -8.46
CA ASP A 41 3.58 -12.87 -7.46
C ASP A 41 3.91 -11.45 -7.97
N GLN A 42 4.28 -11.32 -9.25
CA GLN A 42 4.54 -10.03 -9.87
C GLN A 42 3.28 -9.16 -9.92
N ARG A 43 2.13 -9.72 -10.30
CA ARG A 43 0.86 -8.99 -10.32
C ARG A 43 0.48 -8.49 -8.94
N PHE A 44 0.64 -9.33 -7.90
CA PHE A 44 0.39 -8.93 -6.52
C PHE A 44 1.30 -7.77 -6.10
N ARG A 45 2.61 -7.85 -6.40
CA ARG A 45 3.56 -6.76 -6.08
C ARG A 45 3.19 -5.45 -6.78
N THR A 46 2.82 -5.50 -8.06
CA THR A 46 2.39 -4.31 -8.81
C THR A 46 1.12 -3.71 -8.21
N GLU A 47 0.13 -4.53 -7.86
CA GLU A 47 -1.10 -4.04 -7.24
C GLU A 47 -0.86 -3.44 -5.85
N VAL A 48 0.02 -4.03 -5.04
CA VAL A 48 0.42 -3.48 -3.74
C VAL A 48 1.11 -2.13 -3.93
N ALA A 49 2.01 -2.00 -4.91
CA ALA A 49 2.66 -0.73 -5.22
C ALA A 49 1.63 0.35 -5.62
N LEU A 50 0.65 0.00 -6.46
CA LEU A 50 -0.44 0.91 -6.84
C LEU A 50 -1.25 1.38 -5.62
N VAL A 51 -1.57 0.48 -4.69
CA VAL A 51 -2.28 0.85 -3.45
C VAL A 51 -1.43 1.79 -2.60
N ILE A 52 -0.14 1.52 -2.43
CA ILE A 52 0.77 2.39 -1.67
C ILE A 52 0.88 3.77 -2.32
N ASP A 53 1.07 3.83 -3.64
CA ASP A 53 1.15 5.08 -4.37
C ASP A 53 -0.16 5.88 -4.28
N GLN A 54 -1.30 5.20 -4.26
CA GLN A 54 -2.59 5.84 -4.03
C GLN A 54 -2.71 6.44 -2.63
N LEU A 55 -2.23 5.74 -1.59
CA LEU A 55 -2.21 6.27 -0.22
C LEU A 55 -1.28 7.47 -0.10
N ARG A 56 -0.10 7.42 -0.75
CA ARG A 56 0.82 8.57 -0.83
C ARG A 56 0.18 9.74 -1.55
N LEU A 57 -0.51 9.49 -2.66
CA LEU A 57 -1.25 10.50 -3.40
C LEU A 57 -2.33 11.14 -2.50
N ALA A 58 -3.10 10.35 -1.76
CA ALA A 58 -4.11 10.86 -0.84
C ALA A 58 -3.50 11.79 0.22
N GLN A 59 -2.39 11.37 0.84
CA GLN A 59 -1.65 12.20 1.80
C GLN A 59 -1.11 13.49 1.18
N ASN A 60 -0.54 13.41 -0.03
CA ASN A 60 -0.03 14.59 -0.72
C ASN A 60 -1.14 15.56 -1.12
N LEU A 61 -2.26 15.06 -1.62
CA LEU A 61 -3.42 15.88 -1.96
C LEU A 61 -4.00 16.56 -0.73
N MET A 62 -4.09 15.85 0.39
CA MET A 62 -4.52 16.41 1.67
C MET A 62 -3.64 17.59 2.09
N LEU A 63 -2.32 17.47 1.96
CA LEU A 63 -1.38 18.54 2.31
C LEU A 63 -1.41 19.72 1.32
N ILE A 64 -1.50 19.45 0.03
CA ILE A 64 -1.43 20.47 -1.03
C ILE A 64 -2.74 21.26 -1.11
N LEU A 65 -3.88 20.58 -1.02
CA LEU A 65 -5.20 21.18 -1.17
C LEU A 65 -5.76 21.67 0.16
N ASN A 66 -5.16 21.27 1.29
CA ASN A 66 -5.68 21.51 2.63
C ASN A 66 -7.15 21.06 2.74
N GLU A 67 -7.42 19.88 2.21
CA GLU A 67 -8.75 19.28 2.11
C GLU A 67 -8.75 17.83 2.61
N ASP A 68 -9.91 17.38 3.03
CA ASP A 68 -10.09 16.05 3.58
C ASP A 68 -10.26 15.01 2.46
N VAL A 69 -9.36 14.03 2.45
CA VAL A 69 -9.30 12.98 1.43
C VAL A 69 -9.64 11.63 2.06
N LYS A 70 -10.47 10.84 1.39
CA LYS A 70 -10.83 9.49 1.82
C LYS A 70 -10.41 8.49 0.77
N VAL A 71 -9.80 7.39 1.22
CA VAL A 71 -9.44 6.25 0.38
C VAL A 71 -10.43 5.14 0.68
N HIS A 72 -11.17 4.71 -0.33
CA HIS A 72 -12.19 3.67 -0.20
C HIS A 72 -11.74 2.39 -0.87
N PHE A 73 -11.94 1.28 -0.18
CA PHE A 73 -11.88 -0.07 -0.72
C PHE A 73 -13.30 -0.64 -0.66
N LYS A 74 -13.83 -1.13 -1.78
CA LYS A 74 -15.15 -1.76 -1.86
C LYS A 74 -15.03 -3.11 -2.53
N GLU A 75 -15.53 -4.14 -1.88
CA GLU A 75 -15.65 -5.48 -2.44
C GLU A 75 -16.97 -5.59 -3.21
N VAL A 76 -16.87 -5.81 -4.52
CA VAL A 76 -18.04 -6.02 -5.40
C VAL A 76 -17.81 -7.31 -6.16
N ASN A 77 -18.72 -8.27 -6.01
CA ASN A 77 -18.63 -9.60 -6.63
C ASN A 77 -17.30 -10.32 -6.34
N GLY A 78 -16.72 -10.09 -5.17
CA GLY A 78 -15.44 -10.68 -4.77
C GLY A 78 -14.20 -10.04 -5.40
N GLN A 79 -14.34 -8.95 -6.14
CA GLN A 79 -13.22 -8.11 -6.57
C GLN A 79 -13.15 -6.87 -5.71
N ILE A 80 -11.94 -6.43 -5.38
CA ILE A 80 -11.72 -5.25 -4.57
C ILE A 80 -11.47 -4.06 -5.49
N TYR A 81 -12.32 -3.05 -5.37
CA TYR A 81 -12.19 -1.77 -6.05
C TYR A 81 -11.61 -0.76 -5.08
N TYR A 82 -10.69 0.07 -5.54
CA TYR A 82 -10.16 1.17 -4.75
C TYR A 82 -10.37 2.51 -5.45
N GLY A 83 -10.51 3.59 -4.67
CA GLY A 83 -10.69 4.93 -5.20
C GLY A 83 -10.54 6.01 -4.14
N LEU A 84 -10.44 7.26 -4.60
CA LEU A 84 -10.43 8.45 -3.75
C LEU A 84 -11.81 9.09 -3.73
N SER A 85 -12.16 9.70 -2.62
CA SER A 85 -13.20 10.72 -2.56
C SER A 85 -12.70 11.93 -1.77
N PHE A 86 -13.29 13.07 -2.07
CA PHE A 86 -12.97 14.35 -1.48
C PHE A 86 -14.23 14.88 -0.78
N GLN A 87 -14.05 15.55 0.35
CA GLN A 87 -15.19 16.13 1.07
C GLN A 87 -15.73 17.37 0.35
N CYS A 88 -14.84 18.23 -0.13
CA CYS A 88 -15.20 19.38 -0.95
C CYS A 88 -15.00 19.07 -2.44
N PRO A 89 -15.86 19.61 -3.33
CA PRO A 89 -15.68 19.48 -4.76
C PRO A 89 -14.38 20.20 -5.17
N LEU A 90 -13.50 19.45 -5.84
CA LEU A 90 -12.25 19.98 -6.36
C LEU A 90 -12.50 21.06 -7.41
N ARG A 91 -11.54 21.98 -7.58
CA ARG A 91 -11.56 22.99 -8.66
C ARG A 91 -11.76 22.30 -10.02
N SER A 92 -12.53 22.96 -10.90
CA SER A 92 -13.05 22.36 -12.14
C SER A 92 -11.97 21.65 -12.96
N GLY A 93 -12.23 20.38 -13.30
CA GLY A 93 -11.34 19.52 -14.08
C GLY A 93 -10.55 18.49 -13.26
N TRP A 94 -10.15 18.83 -12.02
CA TRP A 94 -9.36 17.93 -11.17
C TRP A 94 -10.15 16.74 -10.66
N ASP A 95 -11.45 16.95 -10.40
CA ASP A 95 -12.32 15.88 -9.91
C ASP A 95 -12.33 14.70 -10.88
N LYS A 96 -12.54 14.95 -12.19
CA LYS A 96 -12.57 13.88 -13.21
C LYS A 96 -11.27 13.07 -13.30
N GLU A 97 -10.14 13.70 -12.99
CA GLU A 97 -8.81 13.08 -13.08
C GLU A 97 -8.47 12.29 -11.81
N LEU A 98 -8.88 12.80 -10.64
CA LEU A 98 -8.59 12.21 -9.33
C LEU A 98 -9.64 11.19 -8.86
N THR A 99 -10.89 11.33 -9.31
CA THR A 99 -12.00 10.37 -9.09
C THR A 99 -12.27 9.53 -10.34
N ARG A 100 -11.22 9.22 -11.11
CA ARG A 100 -11.27 8.23 -12.19
C ARG A 100 -11.93 6.93 -11.70
N LYS A 101 -12.59 6.22 -12.64
CA LYS A 101 -13.31 4.97 -12.34
C LYS A 101 -12.44 4.03 -11.50
N PRO A 102 -12.96 3.54 -10.36
CA PRO A 102 -12.24 2.62 -9.48
C PRO A 102 -11.69 1.44 -10.29
N GLN A 103 -10.38 1.19 -10.19
CA GLN A 103 -9.77 0.05 -10.87
C GLN A 103 -9.92 -1.21 -10.00
N PRO A 104 -10.31 -2.36 -10.59
CA PRO A 104 -10.37 -3.61 -9.85
C PRO A 104 -8.97 -4.15 -9.59
N LEU A 105 -8.70 -4.52 -8.34
CA LEU A 105 -7.53 -5.30 -7.94
C LEU A 105 -7.84 -6.78 -8.23
N LYS A 106 -7.01 -7.42 -9.07
CA LYS A 106 -7.21 -8.80 -9.53
C LYS A 106 -6.45 -9.80 -8.67
N ALA A 107 -5.27 -9.43 -8.21
CA ALA A 107 -4.40 -10.27 -7.39
C ALA A 107 -4.68 -10.10 -5.88
N ILE A 108 -4.98 -8.88 -5.42
CA ILE A 108 -5.38 -8.63 -4.03
C ILE A 108 -6.82 -9.08 -3.82
N ARG A 109 -7.02 -10.04 -2.91
CA ARG A 109 -8.33 -10.63 -2.61
C ARG A 109 -8.87 -10.26 -1.24
N THR A 110 -8.03 -9.78 -0.34
CA THR A 110 -8.46 -9.32 0.97
C THR A 110 -7.67 -8.09 1.36
N VAL A 111 -8.40 -7.09 1.84
CA VAL A 111 -7.88 -5.86 2.41
C VAL A 111 -8.46 -5.74 3.80
N ALA A 112 -7.60 -5.75 4.81
CA ALA A 112 -8.01 -5.63 6.20
C ALA A 112 -7.21 -4.51 6.85
N PHE A 113 -7.87 -3.64 7.61
CA PHE A 113 -7.19 -2.64 8.42
C PHE A 113 -7.39 -2.97 9.90
N LYS A 114 -6.31 -2.82 10.66
CA LYS A 114 -6.31 -2.97 12.10
C LYS A 114 -5.77 -1.68 12.70
N GLY A 115 -6.66 -0.84 13.22
CA GLY A 115 -6.28 0.48 13.67
C GLY A 115 -7.44 1.34 14.16
N VAL A 116 -7.15 2.62 14.32
CA VAL A 116 -8.07 3.69 14.72
C VAL A 116 -8.34 4.59 13.52
N GLY A 117 -9.56 5.12 13.42
CA GLY A 117 -9.94 6.06 12.35
C GLY A 117 -10.34 5.40 11.04
N GLU A 118 -10.67 4.10 11.06
CA GLU A 118 -11.32 3.44 9.93
C GLU A 118 -12.84 3.57 10.02
N GLU A 119 -13.49 3.62 8.87
CA GLU A 119 -14.92 3.41 8.76
C GLU A 119 -15.15 2.09 8.02
N LYS A 120 -15.57 1.08 8.78
CA LYS A 120 -15.85 -0.26 8.28
C LYS A 120 -17.34 -0.40 8.04
N ALA A 121 -17.72 -0.70 6.80
CA ALA A 121 -19.01 -1.27 6.49
C ALA A 121 -18.83 -2.70 5.93
N PRO A 122 -19.86 -3.54 5.90
CA PRO A 122 -19.74 -4.87 5.30
C PRO A 122 -19.21 -4.78 3.86
N GLY A 123 -18.06 -5.41 3.60
CA GLY A 123 -17.40 -5.37 2.29
C GLY A 123 -16.84 -4.01 1.88
N SER A 124 -16.72 -3.03 2.78
CA SER A 124 -16.04 -1.77 2.49
C SER A 124 -15.18 -1.26 3.63
N LEU A 125 -14.01 -0.75 3.27
CA LEU A 125 -13.05 -0.15 4.18
C LEU A 125 -12.76 1.26 3.70
N THR A 126 -12.90 2.24 4.58
CA THR A 126 -12.53 3.63 4.28
C THR A 126 -11.45 4.10 5.23
N LEU A 127 -10.35 4.59 4.65
CA LEU A 127 -9.27 5.28 5.35
C LEU A 127 -9.42 6.79 5.15
N LYS A 128 -9.18 7.56 6.20
CA LYS A 128 -9.42 9.01 6.27
C LYS A 128 -8.09 9.74 6.45
N PHE A 129 -7.86 10.73 5.59
CA PHE A 129 -6.70 11.61 5.55
C PHE A 129 -7.21 13.03 5.73
N PHE A 130 -7.04 13.59 6.93
CA PHE A 130 -7.60 14.89 7.30
C PHE A 130 -6.52 15.98 7.40
N SER A 131 -6.81 17.16 6.84
CA SER A 131 -5.82 18.22 6.62
C SER A 131 -5.67 19.21 7.80
N ALA A 132 -6.74 19.45 8.57
CA ALA A 132 -6.82 20.52 9.57
C ALA A 132 -6.31 20.13 10.98
N GLY A 133 -5.27 19.31 11.08
CA GLY A 133 -4.75 18.82 12.38
C GLY A 133 -5.62 17.75 13.05
N ILE A 134 -6.61 17.22 12.33
CA ILE A 134 -7.40 16.05 12.74
C ILE A 134 -6.60 14.78 12.39
N VAL A 135 -6.63 13.80 13.30
CA VAL A 135 -5.81 12.58 13.24
C VAL A 135 -6.19 11.72 12.02
N MET A 136 -5.20 11.34 11.21
CA MET A 136 -5.37 10.42 10.08
C MET A 136 -5.62 9.00 10.58
N SER A 137 -6.13 8.10 9.73
CA SER A 137 -6.25 6.68 10.10
C SER A 137 -4.89 6.13 10.56
N ARG A 138 -4.85 5.54 11.76
CA ARG A 138 -3.64 5.00 12.39
C ARG A 138 -3.75 3.50 12.57
N GLY A 139 -2.85 2.72 11.97
CA GLY A 139 -2.86 1.27 12.08
C GLY A 139 -2.10 0.57 10.95
N THR A 140 -2.33 -0.72 10.83
CA THR A 140 -1.69 -1.55 9.80
C THR A 140 -2.74 -2.02 8.80
N LEU A 141 -2.53 -1.67 7.53
CA LEU A 141 -3.28 -2.18 6.39
C LEU A 141 -2.62 -3.48 5.91
N THR A 142 -3.40 -4.55 5.87
CA THR A 142 -2.99 -5.88 5.41
C THR A 142 -3.61 -6.14 4.04
N LEU A 143 -2.76 -6.43 3.07
CA LEU A 143 -3.12 -6.80 1.70
C LEU A 143 -2.72 -8.26 1.49
N SER A 144 -3.64 -9.11 1.03
CA SER A 144 -3.33 -10.52 0.80
C SER A 144 -3.94 -11.08 -0.49
N THR A 145 -3.28 -12.12 -1.02
CA THR A 145 -3.74 -12.87 -2.20
C THR A 145 -4.78 -13.94 -1.87
N ALA A 146 -4.94 -14.34 -0.60
CA ALA A 146 -5.89 -15.37 -0.18
C ALA A 146 -7.06 -14.78 0.60
N ARG A 147 -8.24 -15.38 0.40
CA ARG A 147 -9.41 -15.20 1.28
C ARG A 147 -9.31 -16.21 2.42
N GLY A 148 -8.69 -15.84 3.54
CA GLY A 148 -8.59 -16.68 4.75
C GLY A 148 -7.19 -16.74 5.38
N PHE A 149 -7.04 -17.59 6.39
CA PHE A 149 -5.85 -17.69 7.25
C PHE A 149 -4.59 -18.24 6.56
N ASN A 150 -4.72 -18.89 5.39
CA ASN A 150 -3.60 -19.45 4.63
C ASN A 150 -3.19 -18.51 3.49
N ALA A 151 -2.83 -17.27 3.83
CA ALA A 151 -2.35 -16.31 2.84
C ALA A 151 -0.93 -16.67 2.37
N SER A 152 -0.80 -17.08 1.10
CA SER A 152 0.49 -17.40 0.49
C SER A 152 1.39 -16.17 0.36
N GLU A 153 0.79 -14.98 0.18
CA GLU A 153 1.51 -13.71 0.15
C GLU A 153 0.69 -12.64 0.89
N THR A 154 1.32 -11.99 1.86
CA THR A 154 0.78 -10.87 2.61
C THR A 154 1.73 -9.68 2.56
N ARG A 155 1.16 -8.48 2.54
CA ARG A 155 1.88 -7.21 2.63
C ARG A 155 1.20 -6.33 3.66
N TYR A 156 2.03 -5.66 4.44
CA TYR A 156 1.61 -4.79 5.52
C TYR A 156 2.03 -3.36 5.17
N VAL A 157 1.11 -2.41 5.28
CA VAL A 157 1.37 -0.99 5.10
C VAL A 157 1.03 -0.30 6.39
N ASN A 158 1.99 0.40 6.97
CA ASN A 158 1.80 1.12 8.22
C ASN A 158 1.34 2.54 7.97
N LEU A 159 0.31 2.94 8.73
CA LEU A 159 -0.18 4.30 8.78
C LEU A 159 0.00 4.82 10.21
N PRO A 160 0.91 5.76 10.47
CA PRO A 160 1.19 6.23 11.83
C PRO A 160 0.14 7.20 12.37
N GLY A 161 -0.78 7.69 11.53
CA GLY A 161 -1.84 8.64 11.91
C GLY A 161 -1.49 10.11 11.65
N TYR A 162 -0.32 10.37 11.04
CA TYR A 162 0.14 11.68 10.61
C TYR A 162 0.94 11.55 9.29
N PRO A 163 1.23 12.67 8.60
CA PRO A 163 1.95 12.62 7.34
C PRO A 163 3.36 12.06 7.51
N HIS A 164 3.59 10.88 6.94
CA HIS A 164 4.88 10.20 6.97
C HIS A 164 5.09 9.45 5.65
N PRO A 165 6.34 9.15 5.23
CA PRO A 165 6.56 8.25 4.10
C PRO A 165 5.87 6.91 4.33
N ILE A 166 4.98 6.56 3.40
CA ILE A 166 4.23 5.29 3.44
C ILE A 166 5.05 4.23 2.74
N GLU A 167 5.34 3.12 3.42
CA GLU A 167 6.10 1.99 2.91
C GLU A 167 5.38 0.67 3.13
N GLY A 168 5.61 -0.28 2.21
CA GLY A 168 5.06 -1.62 2.28
C GLY A 168 6.11 -2.62 2.77
N VAL A 169 5.75 -3.41 3.78
CA VAL A 169 6.63 -4.38 4.43
C VAL A 169 6.06 -5.79 4.25
N THR A 170 6.93 -6.79 4.05
CA THR A 170 6.51 -8.19 3.90
C THR A 170 6.20 -8.87 5.24
N ASN A 171 6.89 -8.45 6.30
CA ASN A 171 6.81 -9.09 7.61
C ASN A 171 5.96 -8.26 8.58
N GLU A 172 4.99 -8.91 9.22
CA GLU A 172 4.14 -8.29 10.25
C GLU A 172 4.96 -7.74 11.42
N LYS A 173 5.98 -8.49 11.87
CA LYS A 173 6.88 -8.04 12.95
C LYS A 173 7.66 -6.79 12.58
N SER A 174 8.11 -6.68 11.33
CA SER A 174 8.80 -5.50 10.83
C SER A 174 7.86 -4.32 10.72
N ALA A 175 6.60 -4.55 10.32
CA ALA A 175 5.57 -3.54 10.31
C ALA A 175 5.30 -3.01 11.73
N LEU A 176 5.16 -3.90 12.71
CA LEU A 176 4.97 -3.50 14.11
C LEU A 176 6.19 -2.75 14.67
N ASN A 177 7.41 -3.17 14.34
CA ASN A 177 8.63 -2.51 14.77
C ASN A 177 8.76 -1.09 14.20
N GLN A 178 8.43 -0.89 12.93
CA GLN A 178 8.39 0.47 12.33
C GLN A 178 7.39 1.35 13.07
N GLN A 179 6.20 0.82 13.36
CA GLN A 179 5.20 1.56 14.11
C GLN A 179 5.70 1.95 15.52
N MET A 180 6.38 1.03 16.22
CA MET A 180 6.99 1.33 17.53
C MET A 180 8.12 2.35 17.47
N GLN A 181 8.97 2.30 16.43
CA GLN A 181 10.06 3.28 16.25
C GLN A 181 9.52 4.69 16.03
N VAL A 182 8.48 4.81 15.21
CA VAL A 182 7.80 6.07 14.93
C VAL A 182 7.17 6.63 16.21
N THR A 183 6.44 5.80 16.96
CA THR A 183 5.86 6.23 18.25
C THR A 183 6.92 6.65 19.28
N ARG A 184 8.04 5.90 19.39
CA ARG A 184 9.13 6.26 20.31
C ARG A 184 9.81 7.57 19.96
N SER A 185 10.00 7.83 18.66
CA SER A 185 10.60 9.09 18.19
C SER A 185 9.71 10.28 18.56
N ASP A 186 8.39 10.13 18.42
CA ASP A 186 7.43 11.16 18.81
C ASP A 186 7.40 11.42 20.32
N GLU A 187 7.46 10.37 21.14
CA GLU A 187 7.54 10.50 22.59
C GLU A 187 8.79 11.28 23.01
N GLN A 188 9.94 11.00 22.38
CA GLN A 188 11.19 11.71 22.64
C GLN A 188 11.13 13.18 22.21
N LEU A 189 10.55 13.47 21.04
CA LEU A 189 10.35 14.85 20.58
C LEU A 189 9.40 15.62 21.50
N THR A 190 8.31 14.99 21.92
CA THR A 190 7.34 15.58 22.85
C THR A 190 8.00 15.90 24.18
N GLN A 191 8.81 14.99 24.72
CA GLN A 191 9.57 15.20 25.96
C GLN A 191 10.59 16.34 25.85
N PHE A 192 11.18 16.54 24.66
CA PHE A 192 12.14 17.62 24.44
C PHE A 192 11.46 18.99 24.29
N ILE A 193 10.32 19.05 23.59
CA ILE A 193 9.67 20.32 23.21
C ILE A 193 8.72 20.84 24.30
N MET A 194 8.03 19.95 25.04
CA MET A 194 7.13 20.32 26.14
C MET A 194 7.73 21.31 27.16
N PRO A 195 8.94 21.07 27.71
CA PRO A 195 9.53 21.99 28.68
C PRO A 195 9.81 23.37 28.07
N GLU A 196 10.22 23.44 26.80
CA GLU A 196 10.48 24.72 26.12
C GLU A 196 9.18 25.52 25.88
N ILE A 197 8.10 24.84 25.49
CA ILE A 197 6.77 25.47 25.34
C ILE A 197 6.29 26.01 26.68
N ILE A 198 6.39 25.22 27.76
CA ILE A 198 5.95 25.63 29.11
C ILE A 198 6.74 26.86 29.56
N THR A 199 8.05 26.88 29.32
CA THR A 199 8.92 28.00 29.71
C THR A 199 8.60 29.27 28.92
N LYS A 200 8.36 29.17 27.61
CA LYS A 200 7.92 30.31 26.79
C LYS A 200 6.55 30.84 27.22
N PHE A 201 5.59 29.97 27.51
CA PHE A 201 4.27 30.37 28.01
C PHE A 201 4.33 31.04 29.38
N GLN A 202 5.19 30.58 30.28
CA GLN A 202 5.38 31.21 31.59
C GLN A 202 6.06 32.58 31.46
N SER A 203 7.07 32.72 30.59
CA SER A 203 7.74 34.02 30.34
C SER A 203 6.81 35.07 29.73
N ASN A 204 5.86 34.64 28.88
CA ASN A 204 4.91 35.53 28.21
C ASN A 204 3.78 35.99 29.15
N LYS A 205 3.46 35.20 30.19
CA LYS A 205 2.52 35.63 31.26
C LYS A 205 3.11 36.68 32.20
N SER A 206 4.42 36.70 32.40
CA SER A 206 5.12 37.71 33.22
C SER A 206 5.31 39.08 32.54
N GLY A 207 4.92 39.23 31.27
CA GLY A 207 5.07 40.47 30.50
C GLY A 207 3.83 41.39 30.48
N VAL A 208 2.69 40.96 31.02
CA VAL A 208 1.47 41.79 31.09
C VAL A 208 1.51 42.62 32.37
N LYS A 209 2.18 43.78 32.32
CA LYS A 209 2.03 44.82 33.35
C LYS A 209 0.64 45.45 33.19
N GLU A 210 -0.16 45.35 34.25
CA GLU A 210 -1.44 46.04 34.41
C GLU A 210 -1.28 47.55 34.16
N GLU A 211 -2.05 48.06 33.20
CA GLU A 211 -2.18 49.47 32.91
C GLU A 211 -3.10 50.10 33.97
N PRO A 212 -2.65 51.16 34.70
CA PRO A 212 -3.44 51.72 35.79
C PRO A 212 -4.61 52.53 35.25
N THR A 213 -5.82 52.18 35.69
CA THR A 213 -7.08 52.87 35.43
C THR A 213 -7.00 54.33 35.93
N PRO A 214 -7.34 55.34 35.12
CA PRO A 214 -7.34 56.73 35.57
C PRO A 214 -8.62 57.08 36.36
N PRO A 215 -8.53 58.03 37.30
CA PRO A 215 -9.63 58.46 38.19
C PRO A 215 -10.71 59.29 37.48
#